data_AF-A0A4Z0LZ54-F1
#
_entry.id   AF-A0A4Z0LZ54-F1
#
_cell.length_a   1.000
_cell.length_b   1.000
_cell.length_c   1.000
_cell.angle_alpha   90.00
_cell.angle_beta   90.00
_cell.angle_gamma   90.00
#
_symmetry.space_group_name_H-M   'P 1'
#
loop_
_entity.id
_entity.type
_entity.pdbx_description
1 polymer ?
#
loop_
_entity_poly.entity_id
_entity_poly.type
_entity_poly.pdbx_seq_one_letter_code
_entity_poly.pdbx_strand_id
1 'polypeptide(L)'
;MLNLYVRLLDAAERSHLNRILYRLMVESRGQFRMVEASEANAVVISPDDPGSMRLIDSKKIVPIVYGPTPVDGVEWYIPKPGSSSDVAQTILGVSALFQPQEPAANTELSQTEAAPPAHASTPPRAADSETFSLGSAESFEYSRVVDVLQCAREQQQSVELTFAGAGPVYYLATTDDVYGTFTEIAGFLATREASENTGRTYQQRSLDDASLRRVVNKPNFFGYRMESLVWHAALALDDARIVDTAACYRLRRWPNFATLTYEHWYMKAAGILMRSRMSAQSLSVALDVPLDQACRFMSACDALGILELAGSGEQAGSSSAVPVKSKKSEKLLGKLLKRFFAK
;
A
#
# COMPACT_ATOMS: atom_id res chain seq x y z
N MET A 1 -3.36 -24.31 4.51
CA MET A 1 -2.87 -22.93 4.23
C MET A 1 -4.08 -22.11 3.82
N LEU A 2 -4.30 -20.96 4.46
CA LEU A 2 -5.48 -20.13 4.20
C LEU A 2 -5.27 -19.29 2.92
N ASN A 3 -6.16 -19.46 1.94
CA ASN A 3 -6.24 -18.60 0.76
C ASN A 3 -7.26 -17.48 1.02
N LEU A 4 -6.78 -16.26 1.22
CA LEU A 4 -7.57 -15.10 1.59
C LEU A 4 -7.78 -14.15 0.42
N TYR A 5 -9.01 -13.71 0.18
CA TYR A 5 -9.33 -12.62 -0.75
C TYR A 5 -9.95 -11.45 0.02
N VAL A 6 -9.68 -10.21 -0.41
CA VAL A 6 -10.24 -9.00 0.21
C VAL A 6 -11.06 -8.25 -0.81
N ARG A 7 -12.34 -8.06 -0.50
CA ARG A 7 -13.31 -7.35 -1.33
C ARG A 7 -13.95 -6.23 -0.52
N LEU A 8 -13.37 -5.04 -0.64
CA LEU A 8 -13.87 -3.82 0.01
C LEU A 8 -14.09 -2.74 -1.06
N LEU A 9 -15.25 -2.08 -1.01
CA LEU A 9 -15.62 -1.01 -1.94
C LEU A 9 -14.81 0.26 -1.68
N ASP A 10 -14.63 0.61 -0.40
CA ASP A 10 -13.84 1.77 0.00
C ASP A 10 -12.34 1.48 -0.18
N ALA A 11 -11.69 2.25 -1.06
CA ALA A 11 -10.29 2.08 -1.40
C ALA A 11 -9.34 2.40 -0.22
N ALA A 12 -9.70 3.34 0.65
CA ALA A 12 -8.91 3.69 1.82
C ALA A 12 -8.96 2.58 2.88
N GLU A 13 -10.15 2.05 3.15
CA GLU A 13 -10.33 0.87 4.02
C GLU A 13 -9.60 -0.35 3.48
N ARG A 14 -9.73 -0.60 2.16
CA ARG A 14 -9.00 -1.69 1.48
C ARG A 14 -7.50 -1.52 1.62
N SER A 15 -6.98 -0.31 1.39
CA SER A 15 -5.55 -0.03 1.54
C SER A 15 -5.08 -0.23 2.98
N HIS A 16 -5.87 0.21 3.97
CA HIS A 16 -5.55 0.02 5.39
C HIS A 16 -5.49 -1.47 5.75
N LEU A 17 -6.53 -2.23 5.38
CA LEU A 17 -6.59 -3.66 5.66
C LEU A 17 -5.47 -4.44 4.95
N ASN A 18 -5.20 -4.14 3.67
CA ASN A 18 -4.11 -4.77 2.92
C ASN A 18 -2.74 -4.54 3.57
N ARG A 19 -2.48 -3.36 4.15
CA ARG A 19 -1.23 -3.08 4.87
C ARG A 19 -1.08 -3.97 6.10
N ILE A 20 -2.17 -4.12 6.87
CA ILE A 20 -2.19 -4.99 8.06
C ILE A 20 -1.97 -6.45 7.63
N LEU A 21 -2.71 -6.92 6.64
CA LEU A 21 -2.61 -8.29 6.12
C LEU A 21 -1.23 -8.60 5.56
N TYR A 22 -0.60 -7.66 4.87
CA TYR A 22 0.76 -7.85 4.37
C TYR A 22 1.77 -8.06 5.50
N ARG A 23 1.70 -7.22 6.54
CA ARG A 23 2.55 -7.38 7.72
C ARG A 23 2.32 -8.75 8.37
N LEU A 24 1.06 -9.14 8.56
CA LEU A 24 0.70 -10.42 9.15
C LEU A 24 1.14 -11.62 8.29
N MET A 25 1.11 -11.51 6.97
CA MET A 25 1.56 -12.55 6.06
C MET A 25 3.07 -12.82 6.23
N VAL A 26 3.86 -11.75 6.40
CA VAL A 26 5.30 -11.83 6.70
C VAL A 26 5.54 -12.44 8.08
N GLU A 27 4.82 -11.98 9.11
CA GLU A 27 4.97 -12.44 10.50
C GLU A 27 4.54 -13.91 10.70
N SER A 28 3.46 -14.32 10.03
CA SER A 28 2.87 -15.67 10.13
C SER A 28 3.60 -16.73 9.30
N ARG A 29 4.73 -16.40 8.67
CA ARG A 29 5.55 -17.32 7.88
C ARG A 29 4.75 -18.09 6.82
N GLY A 30 3.78 -17.43 6.18
CA GLY A 30 2.99 -18.02 5.10
C GLY A 30 1.86 -18.96 5.53
N GLN A 31 1.37 -18.88 6.79
CA GLN A 31 0.15 -19.61 7.20
C GLN A 31 -1.07 -19.26 6.33
N PHE A 32 -1.09 -18.04 5.79
CA PHE A 32 -2.05 -17.60 4.80
C PHE A 32 -1.35 -16.86 3.65
N ARG A 33 -2.04 -16.74 2.52
CA ARG A 33 -1.64 -15.92 1.38
C ARG A 33 -2.84 -15.19 0.79
N MET A 34 -2.56 -14.03 0.21
CA MET A 34 -3.55 -13.28 -0.56
C MET A 34 -3.68 -13.90 -1.95
N VAL A 35 -4.90 -14.21 -2.38
CA VAL A 35 -5.18 -14.87 -3.67
C VAL A 35 -6.31 -14.17 -4.44
N GLU A 36 -6.56 -14.64 -5.65
CA GLU A 36 -7.74 -14.26 -6.43
C GLU A 36 -9.04 -14.87 -5.87
N ALA A 37 -10.17 -14.26 -6.21
CA ALA A 37 -11.48 -14.67 -5.70
C ALA A 37 -11.83 -16.14 -5.99
N SER A 38 -11.39 -16.69 -7.13
CA SER A 38 -11.65 -18.08 -7.53
C SER A 38 -10.88 -19.11 -6.71
N GLU A 39 -9.77 -18.71 -6.08
CA GLU A 39 -8.92 -19.59 -5.27
C GLU A 39 -9.15 -19.43 -3.77
N ALA A 40 -9.95 -18.43 -3.38
CA ALA A 40 -10.16 -18.04 -2.00
C ALA A 40 -11.01 -19.07 -1.24
N ASN A 41 -10.54 -19.44 -0.05
CA ASN A 41 -11.31 -20.24 0.89
C ASN A 41 -11.91 -19.36 2.01
N ALA A 42 -11.42 -18.13 2.18
CA ALA A 42 -12.04 -17.10 2.99
C ALA A 42 -12.02 -15.74 2.26
N VAL A 43 -13.02 -14.91 2.56
CA VAL A 43 -13.13 -13.56 1.96
C VAL A 43 -13.43 -12.52 3.02
N VAL A 44 -12.64 -11.44 3.04
CA VAL A 44 -13.00 -10.24 3.82
C VAL A 44 -13.91 -9.36 2.98
N ILE A 45 -15.09 -9.06 3.49
CA ILE A 45 -16.13 -8.29 2.80
C ILE A 45 -16.63 -7.14 3.66
N SER A 46 -17.08 -6.07 3.02
CA SER A 46 -17.88 -5.05 3.69
C SER A 46 -19.36 -5.32 3.43
N PRO A 47 -20.23 -5.27 4.46
CA PRO A 47 -21.68 -5.48 4.28
C PRO A 47 -22.30 -4.39 3.39
N ASP A 48 -21.66 -3.23 3.32
CA ASP A 48 -22.09 -2.11 2.47
C ASP A 48 -21.71 -2.30 0.99
N ASP A 49 -20.87 -3.28 0.63
CA ASP A 49 -20.48 -3.55 -0.76
C ASP A 49 -21.58 -4.34 -1.51
N PRO A 50 -22.09 -3.82 -2.65
CA PRO A 50 -23.08 -4.52 -3.45
C PRO A 50 -22.62 -5.92 -3.87
N GLY A 51 -23.38 -6.93 -3.45
CA GLY A 51 -23.11 -8.34 -3.77
C GLY A 51 -22.37 -9.11 -2.68
N SER A 52 -21.89 -8.45 -1.61
CA SER A 52 -21.28 -9.12 -0.45
C SER A 52 -22.23 -10.12 0.22
N MET A 53 -23.53 -9.81 0.26
CA MET A 53 -24.54 -10.73 0.82
C MET A 53 -24.56 -12.08 0.12
N ARG A 54 -24.33 -12.14 -1.20
CA ARG A 54 -24.27 -13.41 -1.94
C ARG A 54 -23.06 -14.24 -1.57
N LEU A 55 -21.96 -13.60 -1.14
CA LEU A 55 -20.76 -14.28 -0.66
C LEU A 55 -20.96 -14.78 0.77
N ILE A 56 -21.72 -14.07 1.60
CA ILE A 56 -22.12 -14.52 2.95
C ILE A 56 -22.92 -15.82 2.87
N ASP A 57 -23.86 -15.91 1.93
CA ASP A 57 -24.71 -17.09 1.76
C ASP A 57 -23.96 -18.29 1.14
N SER A 58 -22.71 -18.10 0.69
CA SER A 58 -21.91 -19.15 0.06
C SER A 58 -21.36 -20.13 1.09
N LYS A 59 -21.80 -21.38 1.03
CA LYS A 59 -21.25 -22.45 1.89
C LYS A 59 -19.80 -22.84 1.57
N LYS A 60 -19.22 -22.34 0.48
CA LYS A 60 -17.88 -22.73 0.00
C LYS A 60 -16.76 -21.84 0.50
N ILE A 61 -17.07 -20.61 0.92
CA ILE A 61 -16.10 -19.59 1.29
C ILE A 61 -16.46 -19.11 2.68
N VAL A 62 -15.49 -18.98 3.57
CA VAL A 62 -15.72 -18.43 4.91
C VAL A 62 -15.78 -16.90 4.82
N PRO A 63 -16.94 -16.26 5.05
CA PRO A 63 -17.04 -14.81 5.04
C PRO A 63 -16.46 -14.23 6.33
N ILE A 64 -15.68 -13.16 6.19
CA ILE A 64 -15.16 -12.35 7.29
C ILE A 64 -15.72 -10.94 7.09
N VAL A 65 -16.60 -10.51 7.98
CA VAL A 65 -17.26 -9.21 7.88
C VAL A 65 -16.36 -8.13 8.45
N TYR A 66 -16.00 -7.14 7.62
CA TYR A 66 -15.35 -5.90 8.02
C TYR A 66 -16.38 -4.77 8.04
N GLY A 67 -16.84 -4.38 9.23
CA GLY A 67 -17.97 -3.48 9.39
C GLY A 67 -18.05 -2.82 10.77
N PRO A 68 -18.95 -1.85 10.97
CA PRO A 68 -19.17 -1.23 12.28
C PRO A 68 -19.96 -2.12 13.25
N THR A 69 -20.72 -3.07 12.72
CA THR A 69 -21.54 -4.02 13.48
C THR A 69 -21.39 -5.43 12.93
N PRO A 70 -21.46 -6.47 13.79
CA PRO A 70 -21.52 -7.85 13.33
C PRO A 70 -22.79 -8.09 12.52
N VAL A 71 -22.73 -9.05 11.59
CA VAL A 71 -23.86 -9.47 10.75
C VAL A 71 -24.37 -10.81 11.26
N ASP A 72 -25.67 -10.93 11.45
CA ASP A 72 -26.30 -12.17 11.92
C ASP A 72 -25.95 -13.35 10.99
N GLY A 73 -25.53 -14.46 11.59
CA GLY A 73 -25.15 -15.67 10.85
C GLY A 73 -23.71 -15.68 10.33
N VAL A 74 -22.93 -14.59 10.52
CA VAL A 74 -21.49 -14.58 10.22
C VAL A 74 -20.69 -14.67 11.52
N GLU A 75 -19.89 -15.74 11.63
CA GLU A 75 -19.06 -16.01 12.81
C GLU A 75 -17.84 -15.07 12.90
N TRP A 76 -17.23 -14.75 11.76
CA TRP A 76 -15.97 -14.02 11.70
C TRP A 76 -16.19 -12.54 11.42
N TYR A 77 -15.74 -11.70 12.35
CA TYR A 77 -15.98 -10.27 12.32
C TYR A 77 -14.72 -9.48 12.68
N ILE A 78 -14.53 -8.33 12.01
CA ILE A 78 -13.49 -7.36 12.28
C ILE A 78 -14.16 -5.99 12.41
N PRO A 79 -14.12 -5.34 13.59
CA PRO A 79 -14.77 -4.06 13.79
C PRO A 79 -14.10 -2.95 12.98
N LYS A 80 -14.86 -1.94 12.54
CA LYS A 80 -14.35 -0.70 11.95
C LYS A 80 -14.17 0.41 13.01
N PRO A 81 -13.02 1.10 13.06
CA PRO A 81 -11.80 0.83 12.30
C PRO A 81 -11.06 -0.40 12.83
N GLY A 82 -10.66 -1.30 11.93
CA GLY A 82 -9.96 -2.54 12.32
C GLY A 82 -8.57 -2.27 12.84
N SER A 83 -8.29 -2.66 14.08
CA SER A 83 -6.94 -2.65 14.62
C SER A 83 -6.13 -3.81 14.04
N SER A 84 -4.80 -3.67 14.02
CA SER A 84 -3.92 -4.77 13.57
C SER A 84 -4.11 -6.04 14.40
N SER A 85 -4.40 -5.90 15.70
CA SER A 85 -4.64 -7.03 16.60
C SER A 85 -5.93 -7.77 16.26
N ASP A 86 -7.02 -7.05 15.99
CA ASP A 86 -8.31 -7.66 15.66
C ASP A 86 -8.22 -8.41 14.34
N VAL A 87 -7.59 -7.80 13.33
CA VAL A 87 -7.36 -8.46 12.03
C VAL A 87 -6.50 -9.70 12.23
N ALA A 88 -5.42 -9.61 13.00
CA ALA A 88 -4.54 -10.76 13.26
C ALA A 88 -5.28 -11.92 13.90
N GLN A 89 -6.02 -11.65 14.98
CA GLN A 89 -6.76 -12.67 15.72
C GLN A 89 -7.82 -13.33 14.83
N THR A 90 -8.58 -12.54 14.08
CA THR A 90 -9.61 -13.07 13.17
C THR A 90 -8.98 -13.92 12.07
N ILE A 91 -7.90 -13.45 11.42
CA ILE A 91 -7.25 -14.22 10.34
C ILE A 91 -6.61 -15.51 10.86
N LEU A 92 -5.95 -15.48 12.02
CA LEU A 92 -5.37 -16.68 12.63
C LEU A 92 -6.45 -17.67 13.06
N GLY A 93 -7.56 -17.18 13.62
CA GLY A 93 -8.71 -18.01 13.97
C GLY A 93 -9.32 -18.70 12.75
N VAL A 94 -9.55 -17.94 11.67
CA VAL A 94 -10.03 -18.51 10.40
C VAL A 94 -9.02 -19.51 9.84
N SER A 95 -7.71 -19.19 9.90
CA SER A 95 -6.68 -20.09 9.41
C SER A 95 -6.64 -21.42 10.15
N ALA A 96 -7.01 -21.47 11.42
CA ALA A 96 -7.08 -22.71 12.20
C ALA A 96 -8.15 -23.68 11.66
N LEU A 97 -9.23 -23.17 11.03
CA LEU A 97 -10.25 -24.00 10.37
C LEU A 97 -9.70 -24.79 9.18
N PHE A 98 -8.58 -24.35 8.59
CA PHE A 98 -7.97 -24.93 7.40
C PHE A 98 -6.63 -25.63 7.70
N GLN A 99 -6.26 -25.77 8.98
CA GLN A 99 -5.14 -26.63 9.34
C GLN A 99 -5.59 -28.09 9.21
N PRO A 100 -4.78 -28.97 8.59
CA PRO A 100 -5.07 -30.39 8.61
C PRO A 100 -5.23 -30.80 10.07
N GLN A 101 -6.39 -31.33 10.46
CA GLN A 101 -6.50 -31.98 11.76
C GLN A 101 -5.48 -33.11 11.74
N GLU A 102 -4.44 -32.96 12.56
CA GLU A 102 -3.48 -34.02 12.77
C GLU A 102 -4.30 -35.23 13.20
N PRO A 103 -4.31 -36.32 12.39
CA PRO A 103 -5.20 -37.44 12.66
C PRO A 103 -4.89 -37.91 14.07
N ALA A 104 -5.90 -37.82 14.95
CA ALA A 104 -5.76 -38.23 16.33
C ALA A 104 -5.11 -39.61 16.33
N ALA A 105 -3.92 -39.69 16.91
CA ALA A 105 -3.08 -40.88 16.92
C ALA A 105 -3.80 -42.00 17.70
N ASN A 106 -4.75 -42.67 17.05
CA ASN A 106 -5.45 -43.84 17.52
C ASN A 106 -5.06 -45.01 16.63
N THR A 107 -4.15 -45.81 17.18
CA THR A 107 -4.17 -47.28 17.24
C THR A 107 -4.41 -48.04 15.94
N GLU A 108 -3.30 -48.62 15.46
CA GLU A 108 -3.14 -49.90 14.76
C GLU A 108 -4.40 -50.75 14.48
N LEU A 109 -4.60 -51.05 13.18
CA LEU A 109 -4.63 -52.40 12.56
C LEU A 109 -5.70 -52.49 11.46
N SER A 110 -5.26 -52.53 10.20
CA SER A 110 -5.39 -53.74 9.36
C SER A 110 -5.10 -53.42 7.90
N GLN A 111 -4.39 -54.38 7.30
CA GLN A 111 -4.10 -54.53 5.88
C GLN A 111 -5.39 -54.64 5.07
N THR A 112 -5.38 -54.19 3.81
CA THR A 112 -5.44 -55.05 2.60
C THR A 112 -5.92 -54.24 1.38
N GLU A 113 -5.33 -54.63 0.25
CA GLU A 113 -5.87 -54.59 -1.11
C GLU A 113 -5.36 -53.50 -2.07
N ALA A 114 -4.53 -54.01 -2.99
CA ALA A 114 -4.01 -53.34 -4.16
C ALA A 114 -5.05 -53.32 -5.28
N ALA A 115 -5.15 -52.19 -6.00
CA ALA A 115 -5.87 -52.08 -7.27
C ALA A 115 -5.00 -51.42 -8.36
N PRO A 116 -5.22 -51.75 -9.65
CA PRO A 116 -4.27 -51.58 -10.76
C PRO A 116 -4.49 -50.27 -11.58
N PRO A 117 -3.72 -50.00 -12.67
CA PRO A 117 -3.22 -48.65 -12.97
C PRO A 117 -4.00 -47.82 -14.00
N ALA A 118 -3.76 -46.50 -13.89
CA ALA A 118 -3.53 -45.48 -14.91
C ALA A 118 -4.49 -45.36 -16.12
N HIS A 119 -5.33 -44.30 -16.08
CA HIS A 119 -5.81 -43.62 -17.28
C HIS A 119 -5.15 -42.24 -17.41
N ALA A 120 -4.36 -42.08 -18.48
CA ALA A 120 -3.76 -40.83 -18.89
C ALA A 120 -4.86 -39.84 -19.33
N SER A 121 -4.99 -38.72 -18.59
CA SER A 121 -5.85 -37.61 -18.97
C SER A 121 -5.02 -36.57 -19.73
N THR A 122 -5.43 -36.33 -20.97
CA THR A 122 -4.91 -35.32 -21.89
C THR A 122 -5.01 -33.91 -21.29
N PRO A 123 -3.98 -33.05 -21.41
CA PRO A 123 -4.10 -31.65 -20.97
C PRO A 123 -5.06 -30.87 -21.86
N PRO A 124 -5.84 -29.93 -21.29
CA PRO A 124 -6.74 -29.09 -22.06
C PRO A 124 -5.96 -28.13 -22.96
N ARG A 125 -6.40 -28.10 -24.22
CA ARG A 125 -5.99 -27.18 -25.28
C ARG A 125 -6.06 -25.73 -24.79
N ALA A 126 -4.93 -25.04 -24.86
CA ALA A 126 -4.80 -23.62 -24.52
C ALA A 126 -5.86 -22.80 -25.29
N ALA A 127 -6.62 -22.01 -24.54
CA ALA A 127 -7.50 -21.00 -25.11
C ALA A 127 -6.65 -19.96 -25.84
N ASP A 128 -7.12 -19.55 -27.02
CA ASP A 128 -6.48 -18.56 -27.87
C ASP A 128 -6.32 -17.24 -27.11
N SER A 129 -5.10 -16.95 -26.67
CA SER A 129 -4.74 -15.63 -26.17
C SER A 129 -4.74 -14.66 -27.35
N GLU A 130 -5.80 -13.86 -27.46
CA GLU A 130 -5.87 -12.75 -28.41
C GLU A 130 -4.65 -11.84 -28.21
N THR A 131 -3.69 -11.96 -29.11
CA THR A 131 -2.46 -11.20 -29.09
C THR A 131 -2.75 -9.87 -29.76
N PHE A 132 -3.17 -8.88 -28.98
CA PHE A 132 -3.34 -7.52 -29.47
C PHE A 132 -1.96 -6.90 -29.74
N SER A 133 -1.64 -6.64 -31.01
CA SER A 133 -0.47 -5.84 -31.38
C SER A 133 -0.73 -4.38 -31.02
N LEU A 134 -0.10 -3.92 -29.95
CA LEU A 134 -0.19 -2.56 -29.41
C LEU A 134 1.21 -1.94 -29.40
N GLY A 135 1.40 -0.84 -30.15
CA GLY A 135 2.46 0.17 -30.02
C GLY A 135 3.93 -0.25 -30.18
N SER A 136 4.78 0.67 -30.63
CA SER A 136 6.24 0.51 -30.53
C SER A 136 6.69 0.74 -29.08
N ALA A 137 7.40 -0.22 -28.50
CA ALA A 137 7.99 -0.06 -27.17
C ALA A 137 9.21 0.86 -27.25
N GLU A 138 9.26 1.87 -26.38
CA GLU A 138 10.44 2.70 -26.19
C GLU A 138 11.18 2.22 -24.93
N SER A 139 12.49 2.01 -25.08
CA SER A 139 13.37 1.66 -23.96
C SER A 139 14.00 2.95 -23.44
N PHE A 140 13.81 3.21 -22.15
CA PHE A 140 14.43 4.36 -21.50
C PHE A 140 15.31 3.91 -20.33
N GLU A 141 16.45 4.57 -20.16
CA GLU A 141 17.31 4.42 -18.98
C GLU A 141 16.90 5.45 -17.92
N TYR A 142 15.83 5.13 -17.18
CA TYR A 142 15.59 5.83 -15.92
C TYR A 142 16.04 4.90 -14.80
N SER A 143 16.85 5.43 -13.89
CA SER A 143 17.40 4.67 -12.78
C SER A 143 16.33 4.31 -11.74
N ARG A 144 15.18 4.99 -11.76
CA ARG A 144 14.12 4.80 -10.77
C ARG A 144 12.74 4.75 -11.40
N VAL A 145 11.96 3.80 -10.91
CA VAL A 145 10.56 3.58 -11.27
C VAL A 145 9.67 4.81 -11.02
N VAL A 146 9.97 5.56 -9.96
CA VAL A 146 9.27 6.81 -9.61
C VAL A 146 9.39 7.83 -10.74
N ASP A 147 10.57 7.95 -11.34
CA ASP A 147 10.85 8.94 -12.39
C ASP A 147 10.03 8.63 -13.65
N VAL A 148 9.82 7.34 -13.96
CA VAL A 148 9.02 6.89 -15.10
C VAL A 148 7.56 7.30 -14.95
N LEU A 149 6.99 7.04 -13.77
CA LEU A 149 5.61 7.40 -13.50
C LEU A 149 5.43 8.93 -13.43
N GLN A 150 6.40 9.65 -12.88
CA GLN A 150 6.40 11.13 -12.89
C GLN A 150 6.47 11.66 -14.32
N CYS A 151 7.35 11.12 -15.16
CA CYS A 151 7.47 11.48 -16.58
C CYS A 151 6.14 11.25 -17.31
N ALA A 152 5.50 10.10 -17.13
CA ALA A 152 4.19 9.81 -17.71
C ALA A 152 3.10 10.79 -17.23
N ARG A 153 3.14 11.18 -15.95
CA ARG A 153 2.23 12.19 -15.37
C ARG A 153 2.45 13.58 -15.98
N GLU A 154 3.70 14.02 -16.11
CA GLU A 154 4.05 15.31 -16.71
C GLU A 154 3.63 15.37 -18.19
N GLN A 155 3.78 14.25 -18.90
CA GLN A 155 3.34 14.10 -20.29
C GLN A 155 1.83 13.92 -20.44
N GLN A 156 1.09 13.78 -19.33
CA GLN A 156 -0.34 13.44 -19.32
C GLN A 156 -0.66 12.22 -20.19
N GLN A 157 0.24 11.22 -20.14
CA GLN A 157 0.20 10.07 -21.03
C GLN A 157 -0.09 8.78 -20.25
N SER A 158 -1.05 8.02 -20.76
CA SER A 158 -1.33 6.69 -20.25
C SER A 158 -0.31 5.68 -20.75
N VAL A 159 0.28 4.94 -19.81
CA VAL A 159 1.39 4.02 -20.10
C VAL A 159 1.22 2.68 -19.42
N GLU A 160 1.71 1.65 -20.08
CA GLU A 160 2.01 0.35 -19.49
C GLU A 160 3.50 0.27 -19.22
N LEU A 161 3.83 -0.12 -18.00
CA LEU A 161 5.18 -0.28 -17.50
C LEU A 161 5.42 -1.75 -17.17
N THR A 162 6.37 -2.36 -17.85
CA THR A 162 6.75 -3.75 -17.61
C THR A 162 8.16 -3.80 -17.03
N PHE A 163 8.31 -4.48 -15.89
CA PHE A 163 9.58 -4.63 -15.19
C PHE A 163 10.06 -6.07 -15.26
N ALA A 164 11.37 -6.28 -15.43
CA ALA A 164 11.91 -7.63 -15.45
C ALA A 164 11.69 -8.33 -14.10
N GLY A 165 10.85 -9.38 -14.12
CA GLY A 165 10.48 -10.17 -12.95
C GLY A 165 9.17 -9.75 -12.27
N ALA A 166 8.51 -8.69 -12.75
CA ALA A 166 7.14 -8.34 -12.37
C ALA A 166 6.24 -8.33 -13.62
N GLY A 167 4.93 -8.51 -13.44
CA GLY A 167 4.00 -8.29 -14.54
C GLY A 167 3.78 -6.79 -14.82
N PRO A 168 2.97 -6.44 -15.83
CA PRO A 168 2.74 -5.07 -16.24
C PRO A 168 1.96 -4.27 -15.19
N VAL A 169 2.31 -2.99 -15.07
CA VAL A 169 1.62 -1.99 -14.26
C VAL A 169 1.16 -0.87 -15.19
N TYR A 170 -0.07 -0.39 -15.00
CA TYR A 170 -0.71 0.54 -15.92
C TYR A 170 -0.97 1.88 -15.24
N TYR A 171 -0.45 2.97 -15.78
CA TYR A 171 -0.76 4.33 -15.34
C TYR A 171 -1.86 4.96 -16.20
N LEU A 172 -2.92 5.42 -15.55
CA LEU A 172 -4.02 6.14 -16.19
C LEU A 172 -3.92 7.64 -15.90
N ALA A 173 -3.51 8.42 -16.90
CA ALA A 173 -3.28 9.86 -16.73
C ALA A 173 -4.56 10.61 -16.36
N THR A 174 -5.72 10.18 -16.88
CA THR A 174 -6.99 10.86 -16.63
C THR A 174 -7.48 10.79 -15.18
N THR A 175 -7.11 9.75 -14.44
CA THR A 175 -7.50 9.61 -13.01
C THR A 175 -6.33 9.75 -12.05
N ASP A 176 -5.10 9.86 -12.57
CA ASP A 176 -3.85 9.85 -11.82
C ASP A 176 -3.72 8.62 -10.91
N ASP A 177 -4.18 7.48 -11.43
CA ASP A 177 -4.15 6.20 -10.74
C ASP A 177 -3.27 5.19 -11.50
N VAL A 178 -2.68 4.29 -10.73
CA VAL A 178 -1.87 3.18 -11.20
C VAL A 178 -2.62 1.89 -10.91
N TYR A 179 -2.65 1.00 -11.89
CA TYR A 179 -3.39 -0.25 -11.83
C TYR A 179 -2.46 -1.43 -12.03
N GLY A 180 -2.72 -2.49 -11.26
CA GLY A 180 -2.05 -3.77 -11.41
C GLY A 180 -2.71 -4.79 -10.50
N THR A 181 -2.38 -6.06 -10.70
CA THR A 181 -2.65 -7.09 -9.71
C THR A 181 -1.80 -6.84 -8.46
N PHE A 182 -2.19 -7.49 -7.36
CA PHE A 182 -1.45 -7.39 -6.11
C PHE A 182 0.03 -7.79 -6.27
N THR A 183 0.29 -8.91 -6.97
CA THR A 183 1.64 -9.43 -7.21
C THR A 183 2.46 -8.49 -8.10
N GLU A 184 1.83 -7.88 -9.10
CA GLU A 184 2.48 -6.90 -9.99
C GLU A 184 2.90 -5.65 -9.24
N ILE A 185 2.02 -5.08 -8.41
CA ILE A 185 2.33 -3.88 -7.61
C ILE A 185 3.36 -4.20 -6.52
N ALA A 186 3.29 -5.39 -5.91
CA ALA A 186 4.31 -5.82 -4.95
C ALA A 186 5.68 -6.01 -5.64
N GLY A 187 5.72 -6.67 -6.80
CA GLY A 187 6.94 -6.82 -7.60
C GLY A 187 7.51 -5.49 -8.06
N PHE A 188 6.64 -4.58 -8.47
CA PHE A 188 6.97 -3.19 -8.80
C PHE A 188 7.66 -2.48 -7.64
N LEU A 189 7.07 -2.51 -6.44
CA LEU A 189 7.66 -1.88 -5.24
C LEU A 189 8.93 -2.60 -4.76
N ALA A 190 9.04 -3.91 -5.01
CA ALA A 190 10.20 -4.73 -4.67
C ALA A 190 11.35 -4.60 -5.66
N THR A 191 11.15 -3.94 -6.81
CA THR A 191 12.21 -3.67 -7.80
C THR A 191 13.11 -2.54 -7.25
N ARG A 192 13.80 -2.82 -6.13
CA ARG A 192 14.54 -1.86 -5.32
C ARG A 192 15.96 -1.58 -5.82
N GLU A 193 16.59 -2.52 -6.55
CA GLU A 193 18.07 -2.53 -6.63
C GLU A 193 18.67 -2.97 -7.98
N ALA A 194 17.84 -3.34 -8.96
CA ALA A 194 18.37 -3.93 -10.18
C ALA A 194 19.07 -2.95 -11.14
N SER A 195 19.10 -1.65 -10.80
CA SER A 195 19.61 -0.60 -11.69
C SER A 195 21.13 -0.45 -11.67
N GLU A 196 21.84 -0.75 -10.58
CA GLU A 196 23.28 -0.43 -10.54
C GLU A 196 24.16 -1.50 -11.20
N ASN A 197 23.73 -2.77 -11.28
CA ASN A 197 24.56 -3.85 -11.83
C ASN A 197 23.87 -4.80 -12.83
N THR A 198 22.54 -4.80 -12.94
CA THR A 198 21.84 -5.79 -13.78
C THR A 198 21.27 -5.27 -15.10
N GLY A 199 21.42 -3.98 -15.41
CA GLY A 199 20.95 -3.41 -16.68
C GLY A 199 19.49 -3.75 -16.98
N ARG A 200 18.65 -3.89 -15.94
CA ARG A 200 17.25 -4.25 -16.13
C ARG A 200 16.54 -3.06 -16.76
N THR A 201 16.30 -3.18 -18.06
CA THR A 201 15.44 -2.30 -18.81
C THR A 201 14.01 -2.52 -18.36
N TYR A 202 13.28 -1.43 -18.13
CA TYR A 202 11.83 -1.49 -18.14
C TYR A 202 11.35 -1.18 -19.55
N GLN A 203 10.18 -1.68 -19.90
CA GLN A 203 9.52 -1.34 -21.16
C GLN A 203 8.37 -0.40 -20.85
N GLN A 204 8.39 0.77 -21.51
CA GLN A 204 7.26 1.69 -21.51
C GLN A 204 6.52 1.55 -22.84
N ARG A 205 5.21 1.37 -22.74
CA ARG A 205 4.32 1.38 -23.89
C ARG A 205 3.21 2.39 -23.69
N SER A 206 3.09 3.33 -24.61
CA SER A 206 1.92 4.21 -24.67
C SER A 206 0.67 3.39 -24.98
N LEU A 207 -0.40 3.65 -24.24
CA LEU A 207 -1.72 3.07 -24.49
C LEU A 207 -2.75 4.19 -24.60
N ASP A 208 -3.74 4.02 -25.48
CA ASP A 208 -4.91 4.87 -25.47
C ASP A 208 -5.78 4.55 -24.24
N ASP A 209 -6.47 5.56 -23.71
CA ASP A 209 -7.33 5.45 -22.53
C ASP A 209 -8.39 4.35 -22.66
N ALA A 210 -8.92 4.07 -23.86
CA ALA A 210 -9.95 3.06 -24.05
C ALA A 210 -9.39 1.65 -23.91
N SER A 211 -8.21 1.38 -24.48
CA SER A 211 -7.48 0.13 -24.30
C SER A 211 -7.10 -0.08 -22.84
N LEU A 212 -6.58 0.96 -22.18
CA LEU A 212 -6.18 0.86 -20.78
C LEU A 212 -7.39 0.59 -19.87
N ARG A 213 -8.52 1.26 -20.11
CA ARG A 213 -9.79 1.00 -19.40
C ARG A 213 -10.25 -0.46 -19.52
N ARG A 214 -10.09 -1.09 -20.68
CA ARG A 214 -10.43 -2.53 -20.84
C ARG A 214 -9.54 -3.43 -19.98
N VAL A 215 -8.25 -3.10 -19.87
CA VAL A 215 -7.31 -3.87 -19.06
C VAL A 215 -7.58 -3.68 -17.57
N VAL A 216 -7.75 -2.45 -17.11
CA VAL A 216 -7.92 -2.15 -15.67
C VAL A 216 -9.29 -2.55 -15.13
N ASN A 217 -10.30 -2.76 -15.99
CA ASN A 217 -11.61 -3.28 -15.61
C ASN A 217 -11.61 -4.80 -15.34
N LYS A 218 -10.47 -5.48 -15.48
CA LYS A 218 -10.35 -6.89 -15.10
C LYS A 218 -10.53 -7.04 -13.57
N PRO A 219 -11.18 -8.12 -13.10
CA PRO A 219 -11.58 -8.27 -11.70
C PRO A 219 -10.41 -8.32 -10.70
N ASN A 220 -9.21 -8.64 -11.16
CA ASN A 220 -8.01 -8.80 -10.32
C ASN A 220 -7.10 -7.57 -10.35
N PHE A 221 -7.50 -6.51 -11.05
CA PHE A 221 -6.77 -5.25 -11.12
C PHE A 221 -7.25 -4.32 -10.01
N PHE A 222 -6.28 -3.71 -9.34
CA PHE A 222 -6.53 -2.77 -8.26
C PHE A 222 -5.97 -1.41 -8.64
N GLY A 223 -6.80 -0.37 -8.49
CA GLY A 223 -6.35 1.01 -8.60
C GLY A 223 -5.68 1.49 -7.32
N TYR A 224 -4.54 2.14 -7.48
CA TYR A 224 -3.75 2.81 -6.45
C TYR A 224 -3.54 4.25 -6.86
N ARG A 225 -3.65 5.18 -5.92
CA ARG A 225 -3.28 6.57 -6.17
C ARG A 225 -1.80 6.64 -6.51
N MET A 226 -1.47 7.33 -7.60
CA MET A 226 -0.10 7.55 -8.04
C MET A 226 0.79 8.08 -6.90
N GLU A 227 0.31 9.08 -6.17
CA GLU A 227 1.02 9.65 -5.00
C GLU A 227 1.33 8.60 -3.93
N SER A 228 0.40 7.68 -3.64
CA SER A 228 0.62 6.63 -2.64
C SER A 228 1.70 5.65 -3.07
N LEU A 229 1.75 5.27 -4.35
CA LEU A 229 2.80 4.38 -4.85
C LEU A 229 4.17 5.05 -4.88
N VAL A 230 4.25 6.30 -5.34
CA VAL A 230 5.50 7.08 -5.31
C VAL A 230 6.03 7.20 -3.89
N TRP A 231 5.14 7.52 -2.95
CA TRP A 231 5.48 7.59 -1.52
C TRP A 231 6.01 6.26 -0.98
N HIS A 232 5.32 5.15 -1.27
CA HIS A 232 5.74 3.82 -0.84
C HIS A 232 7.08 3.41 -1.46
N ALA A 233 7.25 3.63 -2.75
CA ALA A 233 8.48 3.33 -3.45
C ALA A 233 9.64 4.13 -2.85
N ALA A 234 9.47 5.44 -2.64
CA ALA A 234 10.50 6.31 -2.09
C ALA A 234 10.88 5.96 -0.63
N LEU A 235 9.90 5.64 0.21
CA LEU A 235 10.17 5.14 1.58
C LEU A 235 10.88 3.79 1.56
N ALA A 236 10.63 2.98 0.54
CA ALA A 236 11.27 1.70 0.35
C ALA A 236 12.63 1.82 -0.36
N LEU A 237 13.16 3.01 -0.66
CA LEU A 237 14.54 3.07 -1.16
C LEU A 237 15.50 2.95 0.04
N ASP A 238 16.44 2.02 -0.06
CA ASP A 238 17.54 1.90 0.91
C ASP A 238 18.67 2.89 0.59
N ASP A 239 18.63 3.50 -0.60
CA ASP A 239 19.52 4.57 -1.01
C ASP A 239 19.04 5.92 -0.45
N ALA A 240 19.45 6.22 0.79
CA ALA A 240 19.23 7.49 1.46
C ALA A 240 19.87 8.71 0.73
N ARG A 241 20.53 8.51 -0.42
CA ARG A 241 21.36 9.53 -1.11
C ARG A 241 20.60 10.49 -2.02
N ILE A 242 19.28 10.38 -2.19
CA ILE A 242 18.56 11.36 -3.03
C ILE A 242 18.51 12.75 -2.36
N VAL A 243 18.48 12.80 -1.03
CA VAL A 243 18.52 14.06 -0.28
C VAL A 243 19.92 14.28 0.28
N ASP A 244 20.52 15.43 0.01
CA ASP A 244 21.77 15.83 0.64
C ASP A 244 21.52 16.03 2.14
N THR A 245 22.14 15.19 2.97
CA THR A 245 21.92 15.19 4.41
C THR A 245 22.34 16.49 5.10
N ALA A 246 23.22 17.29 4.48
CA ALA A 246 23.69 18.57 4.99
C ALA A 246 22.87 19.76 4.47
N ALA A 247 22.23 19.62 3.31
CA ALA A 247 21.40 20.67 2.74
C ALA A 247 20.13 20.89 3.57
N CYS A 248 19.66 22.14 3.60
CA CYS A 248 18.44 22.52 4.29
C CYS A 248 17.27 22.50 3.32
N TYR A 249 16.17 21.88 3.75
CA TYR A 249 14.95 21.79 2.96
C TYR A 249 13.76 22.31 3.75
N ARG A 250 12.69 22.65 3.03
CA ARG A 250 11.36 22.91 3.60
C ARG A 250 10.30 22.22 2.76
N LEU A 251 9.11 22.08 3.31
CA LEU A 251 7.94 21.63 2.55
C LEU A 251 7.22 22.82 1.91
N ARG A 252 6.86 22.67 0.63
CA ARG A 252 6.00 23.62 -0.11
C ARG A 252 4.54 23.49 0.30
N ARG A 253 4.12 22.27 0.61
CA ARG A 253 2.76 21.92 1.03
C ARG A 253 2.78 20.70 1.96
N TRP A 254 1.69 20.51 2.70
CA TRP A 254 1.51 19.32 3.54
C TRP A 254 1.39 18.05 2.68
N PRO A 255 2.04 16.93 3.07
CA PRO A 255 1.74 15.62 2.51
C PRO A 255 0.27 15.24 2.79
N ASN A 256 -0.38 14.58 1.84
CA ASN A 256 -1.75 14.14 2.01
C ASN A 256 -1.83 12.86 2.87
N PHE A 257 -1.63 13.00 4.18
CA PHE A 257 -1.67 11.85 5.10
C PHE A 257 -3.04 11.14 5.20
N ALA A 258 -4.09 11.66 4.56
CA ALA A 258 -5.35 10.91 4.42
C ALA A 258 -5.23 9.74 3.43
N THR A 259 -4.32 9.83 2.45
CA THR A 259 -4.10 8.78 1.44
C THR A 259 -2.74 8.08 1.60
N LEU A 260 -1.76 8.77 2.16
CA LEU A 260 -0.40 8.26 2.36
C LEU A 260 -0.31 7.39 3.63
N THR A 261 0.52 6.34 3.61
CA THR A 261 0.97 5.70 4.84
C THR A 261 1.75 6.69 5.67
N TYR A 262 1.54 6.70 6.98
CA TYR A 262 2.41 7.45 7.87
C TYR A 262 2.67 6.77 9.20
N GLU A 263 3.86 7.02 9.73
CA GLU A 263 4.16 6.80 11.12
C GLU A 263 3.84 8.07 11.92
N HIS A 264 3.60 7.93 13.23
CA HIS A 264 3.22 9.06 14.09
C HIS A 264 4.21 10.24 14.01
N TRP A 265 5.50 9.97 13.80
CA TRP A 265 6.51 11.01 13.73
C TRP A 265 6.51 11.76 12.38
N TYR A 266 5.97 11.19 11.30
CA TYR A 266 5.91 11.86 9.98
C TYR A 266 5.09 13.15 10.03
N MET A 267 3.98 13.16 10.78
CA MET A 267 3.18 14.37 10.96
C MET A 267 3.96 15.47 11.70
N LYS A 268 4.78 15.09 12.68
CA LYS A 268 5.66 16.03 13.40
C LYS A 268 6.74 16.55 12.46
N ALA A 269 7.37 15.68 11.68
CA ALA A 269 8.37 16.04 10.69
C ALA A 269 7.82 17.02 9.64
N ALA A 270 6.65 16.72 9.08
CA ALA A 270 5.97 17.63 8.15
C ALA A 270 5.66 18.98 8.82
N GLY A 271 5.18 18.97 10.06
CA GLY A 271 4.91 20.17 10.83
C GLY A 271 6.15 21.04 11.09
N ILE A 272 7.32 20.43 11.26
CA ILE A 272 8.61 21.12 11.41
C ILE A 272 9.04 21.70 10.06
N LEU A 273 9.08 20.89 9.00
CA LEU A 273 9.55 21.31 7.68
C LEU A 273 8.64 22.34 6.98
N MET A 274 7.37 22.43 7.37
CA MET A 274 6.46 23.49 6.92
C MET A 274 6.73 24.85 7.57
N ARG A 275 7.34 24.86 8.76
CA ARG A 275 7.60 26.09 9.53
C ARG A 275 9.04 26.55 9.44
N SER A 276 9.96 25.61 9.29
CA SER A 276 11.39 25.83 9.39
C SER A 276 12.13 25.09 8.30
N ARG A 277 13.23 25.66 7.83
CA ARG A 277 14.20 25.00 6.96
C ARG A 277 15.08 24.09 7.82
N MET A 278 15.25 22.83 7.44
CA MET A 278 16.00 21.85 8.23
C MET A 278 16.69 20.83 7.33
N SER A 279 17.88 20.40 7.73
CA SER A 279 18.58 19.27 7.10
C SER A 279 18.11 17.94 7.66
N ALA A 280 18.36 16.83 6.96
CA ALA A 280 17.99 15.50 7.43
C ALA A 280 18.64 15.17 8.80
N GLN A 281 19.89 15.59 9.00
CA GLN A 281 20.60 15.45 10.28
C GLN A 281 19.91 16.21 11.41
N SER A 282 19.55 17.47 11.17
CA SER A 282 18.86 18.28 12.18
C SER A 282 17.47 17.74 12.49
N LEU A 283 16.76 17.22 11.48
CA LEU A 283 15.43 16.63 11.62
C LEU A 283 15.48 15.34 12.43
N SER A 284 16.48 14.48 12.17
CA SER A 284 16.76 13.26 12.93
C SER A 284 16.96 13.57 14.41
N VAL A 285 17.80 14.55 14.75
CA VAL A 285 18.02 14.97 16.15
C VAL A 285 16.75 15.57 16.76
N ALA A 286 16.03 16.43 16.03
CA ALA A 286 14.84 17.10 16.55
C ALA A 286 13.68 16.15 16.88
N LEU A 287 13.61 15.00 16.20
CA LEU A 287 12.55 14.01 16.37
C LEU A 287 12.98 12.75 17.10
N ASP A 288 14.27 12.62 17.44
CA ASP A 288 14.87 11.42 18.03
C ASP A 288 14.59 10.17 17.18
N VAL A 289 14.84 10.28 15.87
CA VAL A 289 14.69 9.18 14.91
C VAL A 289 16.02 8.91 14.19
N PRO A 290 16.31 7.66 13.74
CA PRO A 290 17.51 7.37 12.98
C PRO A 290 17.65 8.26 11.73
N LEU A 291 18.88 8.67 11.40
CA LEU A 291 19.15 9.53 10.24
C LEU A 291 18.60 8.95 8.93
N ASP A 292 18.76 7.64 8.73
CA ASP A 292 18.20 6.92 7.59
C ASP A 292 16.68 7.14 7.44
N GLN A 293 15.93 7.05 8.54
CA GLN A 293 14.48 7.27 8.52
C GLN A 293 14.13 8.71 8.14
N ALA A 294 14.85 9.69 8.69
CA ALA A 294 14.68 11.10 8.32
C ALA A 294 14.97 11.34 6.83
N CYS A 295 16.05 10.75 6.30
CA CYS A 295 16.39 10.82 4.87
C CYS A 295 15.29 10.20 4.01
N ARG A 296 14.82 8.98 4.32
CA ARG A 296 13.73 8.33 3.57
C ARG A 296 12.46 9.16 3.55
N PHE A 297 12.07 9.74 4.69
CA PHE A 297 10.91 10.64 4.74
C PHE A 297 11.09 11.87 3.85
N MET A 298 12.27 12.50 3.87
CA MET A 298 12.57 13.65 3.01
C MET A 298 12.62 13.25 1.54
N SER A 299 13.23 12.12 1.20
CA SER A 299 13.24 11.56 -0.16
C SER A 299 11.82 11.27 -0.67
N ALA A 300 10.93 10.77 0.19
CA ALA A 300 9.53 10.57 -0.17
C ALA A 300 8.79 11.90 -0.41
N CYS A 301 9.12 12.94 0.36
CA CYS A 301 8.60 14.29 0.11
C CYS A 301 9.16 14.90 -1.19
N ASP A 302 10.43 14.65 -1.49
CA ASP A 302 11.08 15.10 -2.73
C ASP A 302 10.48 14.40 -3.96
N ALA A 303 10.29 13.08 -3.88
CA ALA A 303 9.61 12.27 -4.89
C ALA A 303 8.15 12.69 -5.12
N LEU A 304 7.49 13.32 -4.15
CA LEU A 304 6.15 13.90 -4.36
C LEU A 304 6.19 15.34 -4.93
N GLY A 305 7.38 15.90 -5.15
CA GLY A 305 7.58 17.28 -5.60
C GLY A 305 7.17 18.33 -4.58
N ILE A 306 7.08 17.94 -3.29
CA ILE A 306 6.65 18.83 -2.20
C ILE A 306 7.80 19.31 -1.32
N LEU A 307 9.00 18.77 -1.50
CA LEU A 307 10.21 19.26 -0.87
C LEU A 307 10.85 20.35 -1.73
N GLU A 308 11.40 21.37 -1.09
CA GLU A 308 12.11 22.47 -1.75
C GLU A 308 13.45 22.66 -1.07
N LEU A 309 14.51 22.69 -1.88
CA LEU A 309 15.85 23.05 -1.43
C LEU A 309 15.85 24.52 -1.03
N ALA A 310 16.15 24.80 0.23
CA ALA A 310 16.30 26.17 0.68
C ALA A 310 17.63 26.71 0.17
N GLY A 311 17.58 27.42 -0.96
CA GLY A 311 18.76 28.11 -1.50
C GLY A 311 19.43 28.98 -0.43
N SER A 312 20.75 28.93 -0.41
CA SER A 312 21.63 29.72 0.47
C SER A 312 21.54 31.25 0.25
N GLY A 313 20.73 31.71 -0.71
CA GLY A 313 20.78 33.08 -1.24
C GLY A 313 19.52 33.93 -1.10
N GLU A 314 18.36 33.39 -0.74
CA GLU A 314 17.23 34.26 -0.39
C GLU A 314 17.34 34.64 1.08
N GLN A 315 18.06 35.76 1.30
CA GLN A 315 17.89 36.60 2.47
C GLN A 315 16.42 36.61 2.82
N ALA A 316 16.13 36.24 4.06
CA ALA A 316 14.85 36.42 4.70
C ALA A 316 14.33 37.82 4.36
N GLY A 317 13.52 37.92 3.31
CA GLY A 317 12.58 39.01 3.13
C GLY A 317 11.82 38.97 4.44
N SER A 318 12.10 39.96 5.27
CA SER A 318 11.59 40.06 6.62
C SER A 318 10.09 39.89 6.52
N SER A 319 9.60 38.68 6.81
CA SER A 319 8.28 38.53 7.35
C SER A 319 8.36 39.32 8.63
N SER A 320 7.99 40.60 8.51
CA SER A 320 7.75 41.49 9.62
C SER A 320 6.69 40.76 10.42
N ALA A 321 7.16 39.96 11.37
CA ALA A 321 6.37 39.46 12.46
C ALA A 321 5.85 40.73 13.12
N VAL A 322 4.63 41.14 12.73
CA VAL A 322 3.85 42.10 13.49
C VAL A 322 3.95 41.61 14.92
N PRO A 323 4.52 42.40 15.85
CA PRO A 323 4.60 41.99 17.23
C PRO A 323 3.18 41.86 17.73
N VAL A 324 2.66 40.63 17.73
CA VAL A 324 1.42 40.28 18.41
C VAL A 324 1.75 40.49 19.88
N LYS A 325 1.40 41.68 20.39
CA LYS A 325 1.37 41.96 21.82
C LYS A 325 0.60 40.80 22.46
N SER A 326 1.32 39.92 23.15
CA SER A 326 0.75 38.86 23.95
C SER A 326 -0.10 39.51 25.04
N LYS A 327 -1.40 39.66 24.77
CA LYS A 327 -2.37 39.97 25.81
C LYS A 327 -2.37 38.78 26.76
N LYS A 328 -1.77 38.98 27.94
CA LYS A 328 -1.87 38.12 29.14
C LYS A 328 -3.28 37.50 29.25
N SER A 329 -3.46 36.27 28.76
CA SER A 329 -4.72 35.51 28.86
C SER A 329 -4.68 34.44 29.96
N GLU A 330 -3.66 34.44 30.82
CA GLU A 330 -3.49 33.48 31.92
C GLU A 330 -4.56 33.56 33.03
N LYS A 331 -5.44 34.56 33.05
CA LYS A 331 -6.38 34.75 34.18
C LYS A 331 -7.79 34.20 33.98
N LEU A 332 -8.16 33.76 32.78
CA LEU A 332 -9.52 33.27 32.50
C LEU A 332 -9.66 31.76 32.68
N LEU A 333 -8.70 30.97 32.20
CA LEU A 333 -8.75 29.51 32.36
C LEU A 333 -8.58 29.07 33.82
N GLY A 334 -7.70 29.74 34.58
CA GLY A 334 -7.49 29.48 36.01
C GLY A 334 -8.70 29.80 36.89
N LYS A 335 -9.57 30.75 36.47
CA LYS A 335 -10.82 31.07 37.18
C LYS A 335 -11.94 30.07 36.87
N LEU A 336 -11.95 29.48 35.68
CA LEU A 336 -12.93 28.45 35.29
C LEU A 336 -12.62 27.10 35.95
N LEU A 337 -11.35 26.70 36.01
CA LEU A 337 -10.96 25.43 36.67
C LEU A 337 -11.16 25.47 38.19
N LYS A 338 -10.93 26.62 38.85
CA LYS A 338 -11.20 26.76 40.29
C LYS A 338 -12.68 26.61 40.68
N ARG A 339 -13.62 26.79 39.75
CA ARG A 339 -15.06 26.56 40.00
C ARG A 339 -15.49 25.11 39.86
N PHE A 340 -14.74 24.29 39.11
CA PHE A 340 -15.07 22.87 38.91
C PHE A 340 -14.48 21.95 39.99
N PHE A 341 -13.38 22.34 40.63
CA PHE A 341 -12.68 21.51 41.62
C PHE A 341 -12.82 21.98 43.08
N ALA A 342 -13.64 23.01 43.33
CA ALA A 342 -14.01 23.39 44.70
C ALA A 342 -15.32 22.67 45.07
N LYS A 343 -15.22 21.40 45.46
CA LYS A 343 -16.26 20.68 46.22
C LYS A 343 -15.59 19.82 47.27
#